data_AF-A0A535AN92-F1
#
_entry.id   AF-A0A535AN92-F1
#
_cell.length_a   1.000
_cell.length_b   1.000
_cell.length_c   1.000
_cell.angle_alpha   90.00
_cell.angle_beta   90.00
_cell.angle_gamma   90.00
#
_symmetry.space_group_name_H-M   'P 1'
#
loop_
_entity.id
_entity.type
_entity.pdbx_description
1 polymer ?
#
loop_
_entity_poly.entity_id
_entity_poly.type
_entity_poly.pdbx_seq_one_letter_code
_entity_poly.pdbx_strand_id
1 'polypeptide(L)'
;MHFLGLIADSFRMAFFMFWDTLWPLIFGFGLSGVVQAFVSRSQMQRVMGNHQPRSLAVASILGAASSSCSYAASALAKSLFQKGADFTTAMVFMLASTNLVIELGLVLWILIGWQFALSEYVGGIVMIGLLAVLARFFFRPAIVERARQHLVDRNKATVGDQLHDPAGEQPLGFARRARSPAAWAEAASYTMADLVMLRKEMIVGYLVAGFLAVLVPNSLWNAIFFHGHGVATSIENVIVGPLIAILSFVCSIGNVPLAAALWKGGISFGGVVSFIFADLITLPLLLIYRRFYGWAMTLRILAAFWLVMAIAGLATEYLFGAAGLVPATHPTEVVQPSFQWNYTTYLNLIFLGVFAALYWLYRNRVRLGGGARYAIDPVCGMQVERQLAPASVRRGNQTVFFCSDRCRDRFVANPDRYVTADQPTIHQPESRRPNMSEQIDPICGMTVEPETAAAKREYAGKTYYFCGPGCAKAFDLNPGAVADSTRSA
;
A
#
# COMPACT_ATOMS: atom_id res chain seq x y z
N MET A 1 34.27 -0.05 26.23
CA MET A 1 33.62 -1.33 25.89
C MET A 1 32.09 -1.29 26.03
N HIS A 2 31.53 -0.59 27.03
CA HIS A 2 30.07 -0.50 27.24
C HIS A 2 29.28 0.11 26.05
N PHE A 3 29.80 1.17 25.42
CA PHE A 3 29.13 1.84 24.29
C PHE A 3 29.05 0.98 23.01
N LEU A 4 30.10 0.21 22.72
CA LEU A 4 30.11 -0.73 21.58
C LEU A 4 29.13 -1.89 21.80
N GLY A 5 28.97 -2.35 23.04
CA GLY A 5 27.95 -3.33 23.42
C GLY A 5 26.54 -2.82 23.15
N LEU A 6 26.22 -1.61 23.63
CA LEU A 6 24.90 -0.99 23.41
C LEU A 6 24.54 -0.82 21.93
N ILE A 7 25.52 -0.45 21.10
CA ILE A 7 25.30 -0.36 19.64
C ILE A 7 25.03 -1.75 19.04
N ALA A 8 25.83 -2.75 19.40
CA ALA A 8 25.63 -4.11 18.91
C ALA A 8 24.27 -4.68 19.34
N ASP A 9 23.86 -4.43 20.58
CA ASP A 9 22.57 -4.83 21.12
C ASP A 9 21.41 -4.12 20.41
N SER A 10 21.58 -2.83 20.06
CA SER A 10 20.59 -2.07 19.30
C SER A 10 20.37 -2.65 17.89
N PHE A 11 21.44 -3.01 17.18
CA PHE A 11 21.33 -3.67 15.87
C PHE A 11 20.73 -5.08 15.99
N ARG A 12 21.12 -5.82 17.04
CA ARG A 12 20.56 -7.14 17.34
C ARG A 12 19.05 -7.05 17.59
N MET A 13 18.61 -6.05 18.36
CA MET A 13 17.20 -5.79 18.63
C MET A 13 16.45 -5.46 17.33
N ALA A 14 16.99 -4.55 16.51
CA ALA A 14 16.40 -4.20 15.21
C ALA A 14 16.24 -5.45 14.30
N PHE A 15 17.25 -6.33 14.28
CA PHE A 15 17.21 -7.57 13.51
C PHE A 15 16.12 -8.53 14.02
N PHE A 16 16.01 -8.73 15.33
CA PHE A 16 14.97 -9.63 15.88
C PHE A 16 13.56 -9.07 15.65
N MET A 17 13.36 -7.77 15.76
CA MET A 17 12.07 -7.15 15.42
C MET A 17 11.71 -7.36 13.94
N PHE A 18 12.70 -7.27 13.04
CA PHE A 18 12.51 -7.61 11.63
C PHE A 18 12.21 -9.09 11.44
N TRP A 19 12.95 -9.98 12.11
CA TRP A 19 12.75 -11.43 12.05
C TRP A 19 11.33 -11.81 12.49
N ASP A 20 10.88 -11.29 13.62
CA ASP A 20 9.55 -11.60 14.17
C ASP A 20 8.41 -11.12 13.26
N THR A 21 8.68 -10.14 12.40
CA THR A 21 7.69 -9.55 11.48
C THR A 21 7.94 -9.89 10.00
N LEU A 22 8.84 -10.83 9.71
CA LEU A 22 9.23 -11.17 8.33
C LEU A 22 8.12 -11.91 7.57
N TRP A 23 7.56 -12.99 8.14
CA TRP A 23 6.50 -13.75 7.46
C TRP A 23 5.20 -12.95 7.25
N PRO A 24 4.69 -12.13 8.21
CA PRO A 24 3.48 -11.32 7.98
C PRO A 24 3.71 -10.25 6.93
N LEU A 25 4.94 -9.73 6.85
CA LEU A 25 5.35 -8.76 5.84
C LEU A 25 5.30 -9.38 4.44
N ILE A 26 5.92 -10.54 4.24
CA ILE A 26 5.88 -11.26 2.96
C ILE A 26 4.44 -11.61 2.60
N PHE A 27 3.66 -12.11 3.55
CA PHE A 27 2.25 -12.45 3.35
C PHE A 27 1.42 -11.24 2.92
N GLY A 28 1.46 -10.15 3.68
CA GLY A 28 0.60 -8.99 3.41
C GLY A 28 0.99 -8.23 2.14
N PHE A 29 2.28 -8.09 1.83
CA PHE A 29 2.71 -7.54 0.52
C PHE A 29 2.37 -8.48 -0.64
N GLY A 30 2.46 -9.80 -0.42
CA GLY A 30 1.98 -10.82 -1.35
C GLY A 30 0.49 -10.66 -1.63
N LEU A 31 -0.31 -10.54 -0.57
CA LEU A 31 -1.75 -10.31 -0.64
C LEU A 31 -2.08 -9.00 -1.35
N SER A 32 -1.31 -7.92 -1.14
CA SER A 32 -1.47 -6.65 -1.88
C SER A 32 -1.31 -6.87 -3.37
N GLY A 33 -0.30 -7.63 -3.79
CA GLY A 33 -0.08 -7.95 -5.19
C GLY A 33 -1.19 -8.83 -5.78
N VAL A 34 -1.68 -9.79 -5.00
CA VAL A 34 -2.82 -10.64 -5.42
C VAL A 34 -4.10 -9.80 -5.57
N VAL A 35 -4.41 -8.91 -4.63
CA VAL A 35 -5.58 -8.03 -4.75
C VAL A 35 -5.45 -7.14 -5.99
N GLN A 36 -4.26 -6.61 -6.26
CA GLN A 36 -4.01 -5.76 -7.43
C GLN A 36 -4.14 -6.51 -8.77
N ALA A 37 -3.67 -7.76 -8.86
CA ALA A 37 -3.71 -8.55 -10.09
C ALA A 37 -5.05 -9.29 -10.32
N PHE A 38 -5.68 -9.81 -9.26
CA PHE A 38 -6.80 -10.72 -9.39
C PHE A 38 -8.17 -10.05 -9.20
N VAL A 39 -8.25 -8.96 -8.45
CA VAL A 39 -9.53 -8.30 -8.12
C VAL A 39 -9.82 -7.14 -9.07
N SER A 40 -11.01 -7.17 -9.68
CA SER A 40 -11.47 -6.10 -10.57
C SER A 40 -12.00 -4.89 -9.78
N ARG A 41 -12.00 -3.72 -10.43
CA ARG A 41 -12.59 -2.50 -9.88
C ARG A 41 -14.08 -2.67 -9.58
N SER A 42 -14.82 -3.34 -10.46
CA SER A 42 -16.25 -3.60 -10.29
C SER A 42 -16.57 -4.53 -9.10
N GLN A 43 -15.73 -5.55 -8.86
CA GLN A 43 -15.85 -6.42 -7.69
C GLN A 43 -15.56 -5.64 -6.41
N MET A 44 -14.49 -4.84 -6.40
CA MET A 44 -14.12 -4.01 -5.26
C MET A 44 -15.21 -2.98 -4.92
N GLN A 45 -15.72 -2.26 -5.92
CA GLN A 45 -16.80 -1.29 -5.75
C GLN A 45 -18.09 -1.93 -5.26
N ARG A 46 -18.41 -3.15 -5.68
CA ARG A 46 -19.61 -3.86 -5.22
C ARG A 46 -19.55 -4.23 -3.74
N VAL A 47 -18.38 -4.62 -3.23
CA VAL A 47 -18.22 -5.12 -1.86
C VAL A 47 -17.85 -4.01 -0.89
N MET A 48 -16.91 -3.14 -1.28
CA MET A 48 -16.29 -2.11 -0.44
C MET A 48 -16.44 -0.69 -0.99
N GLY A 49 -17.26 -0.46 -2.03
CA GLY A 49 -17.38 0.86 -2.68
C GLY A 49 -18.19 1.90 -1.92
N ASN A 50 -18.69 1.58 -0.72
CA ASN A 50 -19.40 2.52 0.15
C ASN A 50 -18.98 2.30 1.61
N HIS A 51 -19.38 3.23 2.49
CA HIS A 51 -19.17 3.18 3.94
C HIS A 51 -20.45 2.83 4.71
N GLN A 52 -21.32 2.01 4.12
CA GLN A 52 -22.49 1.47 4.83
C GLN A 52 -22.06 0.40 5.84
N PRO A 53 -22.85 0.15 6.91
CA PRO A 53 -22.48 -0.82 7.96
C PRO A 53 -22.11 -2.20 7.42
N ARG A 54 -22.77 -2.67 6.35
CA ARG A 54 -22.46 -3.96 5.71
C ARG A 54 -21.05 -3.98 5.10
N SER A 55 -20.66 -2.94 4.37
CA SER A 55 -19.34 -2.84 3.76
C SER A 55 -18.24 -2.68 4.82
N LEU A 56 -18.52 -1.94 5.90
CA LEU A 56 -17.60 -1.83 7.04
C LEU A 56 -17.41 -3.17 7.75
N ALA A 57 -18.48 -3.94 7.97
CA ALA A 57 -18.40 -5.27 8.57
C ALA A 57 -17.59 -6.24 7.70
N VAL A 58 -17.82 -6.25 6.38
CA VAL A 58 -17.06 -7.07 5.44
C VAL A 58 -15.58 -6.66 5.42
N ALA A 59 -15.28 -5.36 5.41
CA ALA A 59 -13.91 -4.86 5.51
C ALA A 59 -13.23 -5.27 6.82
N SER A 60 -13.97 -5.25 7.92
CA SER A 60 -13.44 -5.65 9.24
C SER A 60 -13.10 -7.14 9.28
N ILE A 61 -13.99 -8.00 8.77
CA ILE A 61 -13.77 -9.46 8.71
C ILE A 61 -12.59 -9.79 7.79
N LEU A 62 -12.54 -9.19 6.60
CA LEU A 62 -11.45 -9.41 5.66
C LEU A 62 -10.12 -8.85 6.20
N GLY A 63 -10.15 -7.72 6.90
CA GLY A 63 -8.99 -7.15 7.59
C GLY A 63 -8.47 -8.11 8.65
N ALA A 64 -9.31 -8.48 9.61
CA ALA A 64 -8.96 -9.41 10.69
C ALA A 64 -8.40 -10.74 10.16
N ALA A 65 -9.02 -11.29 9.10
CA ALA A 65 -8.55 -12.51 8.44
C ALA A 65 -7.22 -12.34 7.70
N SER A 66 -6.86 -11.13 7.27
CA SER A 66 -5.64 -10.88 6.50
C SER A 66 -4.37 -10.80 7.36
N SER A 67 -4.48 -10.71 8.69
CA SER A 67 -3.36 -10.81 9.65
C SER A 67 -2.08 -10.09 9.22
N SER A 68 -2.20 -8.91 8.61
CA SER A 68 -1.08 -8.20 7.99
C SER A 68 -0.47 -7.19 8.94
N CYS A 69 0.86 -7.07 8.97
CA CYS A 69 1.53 -6.03 9.75
C CYS A 69 1.12 -4.62 9.28
N SER A 70 1.32 -3.59 10.11
CA SER A 70 0.87 -2.21 9.86
C SER A 70 1.37 -1.66 8.51
N TYR A 71 2.60 -2.02 8.08
CA TYR A 71 3.14 -1.67 6.76
C TYR A 71 2.38 -2.34 5.61
N ALA A 72 2.19 -3.65 5.69
CA ALA A 72 1.50 -4.39 4.64
C ALA A 72 0.00 -4.06 4.58
N ALA A 73 -0.64 -3.87 5.74
CA ALA A 73 -2.01 -3.38 5.86
C ALA A 73 -2.19 -2.01 5.18
N SER A 74 -1.22 -1.09 5.34
CA SER A 74 -1.26 0.21 4.65
C SER A 74 -1.13 0.12 3.14
N ALA A 75 -0.29 -0.79 2.64
CA ALA A 75 -0.14 -1.05 1.21
C ALA A 75 -1.41 -1.67 0.63
N LEU A 76 -1.99 -2.66 1.33
CA LEU A 76 -3.29 -3.26 1.00
C LEU A 76 -4.40 -2.21 0.97
N ALA A 77 -4.52 -1.37 1.99
CA ALA A 77 -5.55 -0.34 2.08
C ALA A 77 -5.44 0.68 0.94
N LYS A 78 -4.22 1.09 0.59
CA LYS A 78 -3.95 1.91 -0.60
C LYS A 78 -4.44 1.20 -1.87
N SER A 79 -4.09 -0.07 -2.06
CA SER A 79 -4.47 -0.87 -3.22
C SER A 79 -6.00 -1.04 -3.35
N LEU A 80 -6.69 -1.30 -2.23
CA LEU A 80 -8.15 -1.36 -2.17
C LEU A 80 -8.78 -0.02 -2.58
N PHE A 81 -8.27 1.09 -2.03
CA PHE A 81 -8.76 2.43 -2.36
C PHE A 81 -8.50 2.80 -3.83
N GLN A 82 -7.33 2.45 -4.38
CA GLN A 82 -7.02 2.62 -5.80
C GLN A 82 -7.94 1.80 -6.71
N LYS A 83 -8.33 0.59 -6.28
CA LYS A 83 -9.30 -0.27 -6.96
C LYS A 83 -10.76 0.16 -6.74
N GLY A 84 -11.01 1.33 -6.15
CA GLY A 84 -12.33 1.93 -6.05
C GLY A 84 -13.11 1.58 -4.78
N ALA A 85 -12.47 1.03 -3.75
CA ALA A 85 -13.06 0.99 -2.42
C ALA A 85 -13.33 2.42 -1.90
N ASP A 86 -14.32 2.56 -1.03
CA ASP A 86 -14.51 3.75 -0.22
C ASP A 86 -13.30 3.93 0.72
N PHE A 87 -12.87 5.18 0.91
CA PHE A 87 -11.68 5.47 1.72
C PHE A 87 -11.85 5.02 3.17
N THR A 88 -13.02 5.27 3.78
CA THR A 88 -13.32 4.87 5.15
C THR A 88 -13.30 3.37 5.27
N THR A 89 -13.91 2.67 4.33
CA THR A 89 -13.92 1.20 4.29
C THR A 89 -12.51 0.61 4.15
N ALA A 90 -11.64 1.25 3.34
CA ALA A 90 -10.23 0.88 3.26
C ALA A 90 -9.45 1.13 4.57
N MET A 91 -9.74 2.23 5.28
CA MET A 91 -9.14 2.50 6.60
C MET A 91 -9.65 1.53 7.67
N VAL A 92 -10.93 1.13 7.63
CA VAL A 92 -11.50 0.10 8.51
C VAL A 92 -10.87 -1.26 8.25
N PHE A 93 -10.67 -1.63 6.97
CA PHE A 93 -9.90 -2.83 6.62
C PHE A 93 -8.49 -2.78 7.23
N MET A 94 -7.79 -1.64 7.09
CA MET A 94 -6.43 -1.46 7.62
C MET A 94 -6.38 -1.63 9.14
N LEU A 95 -7.32 -1.00 9.85
CA LEU A 95 -7.44 -1.05 11.31
C LEU A 95 -7.78 -2.44 11.80
N ALA A 96 -8.74 -3.12 11.17
CA ALA A 96 -9.06 -4.50 11.53
C ALA A 96 -7.90 -5.46 11.24
N SER A 97 -7.12 -5.19 10.18
CA SER A 97 -5.94 -5.99 9.83
C SER A 97 -4.80 -5.91 10.84
N THR A 98 -4.78 -4.92 11.73
CA THR A 98 -3.73 -4.77 12.75
C THR A 98 -4.25 -5.07 14.15
N ASN A 99 -5.46 -4.64 14.48
CA ASN A 99 -6.01 -4.65 15.85
C ASN A 99 -7.03 -5.75 16.14
N LEU A 100 -7.53 -6.46 15.12
CA LEU A 100 -8.44 -7.60 15.31
C LEU A 100 -7.77 -8.94 14.97
N VAL A 101 -6.44 -8.96 14.92
CA VAL A 101 -5.66 -10.14 14.56
C VAL A 101 -5.55 -11.08 15.74
N ILE A 102 -5.80 -12.37 15.50
CA ILE A 102 -5.76 -13.42 16.52
C ILE A 102 -4.35 -13.55 17.14
N GLU A 103 -3.31 -13.39 16.32
CA GLU A 103 -1.90 -13.42 16.74
C GLU A 103 -1.60 -12.40 17.84
N LEU A 104 -2.01 -11.14 17.65
CA LEU A 104 -1.80 -10.08 18.63
C LEU A 104 -2.52 -10.39 19.95
N GLY A 105 -3.78 -10.85 19.88
CA GLY A 105 -4.52 -11.25 21.07
C GLY A 105 -3.87 -12.42 21.82
N LEU A 106 -3.29 -13.39 21.11
CA LEU A 106 -2.55 -14.49 21.74
C LEU A 106 -1.27 -13.99 22.44
N VAL A 107 -0.52 -13.07 21.81
CA VAL A 107 0.67 -12.46 22.41
C VAL A 107 0.31 -11.68 23.67
N LEU A 108 -0.75 -10.87 23.61
CA LEU A 108 -1.26 -10.12 24.76
C LEU A 108 -1.69 -11.07 25.89
N TRP A 109 -2.39 -12.17 25.56
CA TRP A 109 -2.82 -13.17 26.52
C TRP A 109 -1.63 -13.73 27.29
N ILE A 110 -0.57 -14.13 26.58
CA ILE A 110 0.60 -14.77 27.16
C ILE A 110 1.43 -13.78 27.99
N LEU A 111 1.62 -12.54 27.51
CA LEU A 111 2.57 -11.60 28.12
C LEU A 111 1.96 -10.76 29.25
N ILE A 112 0.74 -10.25 29.05
CA ILE A 112 0.12 -9.28 29.98
C ILE A 112 -1.26 -9.72 30.47
N GLY A 113 -1.74 -10.88 30.02
CA GLY A 113 -2.96 -11.52 30.51
C GLY A 113 -4.11 -11.47 29.51
N TRP A 114 -5.05 -12.39 29.69
CA TRP A 114 -6.22 -12.54 28.82
C TRP A 114 -7.13 -11.29 28.82
N GLN A 115 -7.12 -10.50 29.90
CA GLN A 115 -7.91 -9.27 30.00
C GLN A 115 -7.47 -8.25 28.95
N PHE A 116 -6.16 -8.09 28.76
CA PHE A 116 -5.62 -7.22 27.70
C PHE A 116 -5.94 -7.77 26.31
N ALA A 117 -5.83 -9.08 26.12
CA ALA A 117 -6.23 -9.72 24.86
C ALA A 117 -7.72 -9.46 24.53
N LEU A 118 -8.61 -9.62 25.51
CA LEU A 118 -10.03 -9.31 25.32
C LEU A 118 -10.25 -7.82 25.07
N SER A 119 -9.51 -6.95 25.77
CA SER A 119 -9.60 -5.50 25.62
C SER A 119 -9.18 -5.03 24.22
N GLU A 120 -8.22 -5.72 23.61
CA GLU A 120 -7.78 -5.46 22.24
C GLU A 120 -8.93 -5.70 21.26
N TYR A 121 -9.62 -6.84 21.37
CA TYR A 121 -10.75 -7.14 20.48
C TYR A 121 -11.95 -6.21 20.72
N VAL A 122 -12.30 -5.97 21.98
CA VAL A 122 -13.41 -5.07 22.34
C VAL A 122 -13.12 -3.65 21.87
N GLY A 123 -11.93 -3.13 22.18
CA GLY A 123 -11.52 -1.80 21.78
C GLY A 123 -11.33 -1.67 20.27
N GLY A 124 -10.85 -2.70 19.57
CA GLY A 124 -10.78 -2.74 18.11
C GLY A 124 -12.17 -2.63 17.45
N ILE A 125 -13.19 -3.30 17.99
CA ILE A 125 -14.59 -3.16 17.54
C ILE A 125 -15.11 -1.74 17.81
N VAL A 126 -14.82 -1.19 19.00
CA VAL A 126 -15.16 0.20 19.36
C VAL A 126 -14.48 1.17 18.39
N MET A 127 -13.21 0.97 18.07
CA MET A 127 -12.44 1.80 17.15
C MET A 127 -13.05 1.82 15.75
N ILE A 128 -13.51 0.68 15.23
CA ILE A 128 -14.19 0.62 13.94
C ILE A 128 -15.48 1.44 13.96
N GLY A 129 -16.28 1.32 15.02
CA GLY A 129 -17.50 2.12 15.19
C GLY A 129 -17.21 3.62 15.28
N LEU A 130 -16.22 4.01 16.08
CA LEU A 130 -15.78 5.41 16.22
C LEU A 130 -15.24 5.97 14.91
N LEU A 131 -14.40 5.21 14.19
CA LEU A 131 -13.86 5.61 12.90
C LEU A 131 -14.98 5.80 11.87
N ALA A 132 -15.99 4.93 11.84
CA ALA A 132 -17.14 5.07 10.95
C ALA A 132 -17.93 6.38 11.17
N VAL A 133 -18.00 6.84 12.42
CA VAL A 133 -18.65 8.11 12.79
C VAL A 133 -17.74 9.30 12.47
N LEU A 134 -16.49 9.26 12.95
CA LEU A 134 -15.54 10.36 12.83
C LEU A 134 -15.08 10.59 11.38
N ALA A 135 -15.04 9.54 10.56
CA ALA A 135 -14.71 9.63 9.14
C ALA A 135 -15.62 10.59 8.38
N ARG A 136 -16.89 10.74 8.78
CA ARG A 136 -17.83 11.68 8.14
C ARG A 136 -17.39 13.14 8.28
N PHE A 137 -16.65 13.45 9.35
CA PHE A 137 -16.15 14.79 9.64
C PHE A 137 -14.73 14.99 9.10
N PHE A 138 -13.86 13.99 9.29
CA PHE A 138 -12.45 14.06 8.90
C PHE A 138 -12.23 13.84 7.41
N PHE A 139 -12.96 12.92 6.77
CA PHE A 139 -12.74 12.51 5.38
C PHE A 139 -13.82 13.06 4.44
N ARG A 140 -13.93 14.39 4.37
CA ARG A 140 -14.91 15.05 3.47
C ARG A 140 -14.68 14.67 2.00
N PRO A 141 -15.75 14.55 1.18
CA PRO A 141 -15.66 14.08 -0.21
C PRO A 141 -14.63 14.85 -1.06
N ALA A 142 -14.58 16.18 -0.94
CA ALA A 142 -13.66 17.01 -1.71
C ALA A 142 -12.16 16.78 -1.39
N ILE A 143 -11.85 16.24 -0.22
CA ILE A 143 -10.48 15.92 0.20
C ILE A 143 -10.13 14.49 -0.17
N VAL A 144 -11.08 13.56 0.04
CA VAL A 144 -10.92 12.17 -0.39
C VAL A 144 -10.74 12.09 -1.91
N GLU A 145 -11.49 12.89 -2.66
CA GLU A 145 -11.33 12.95 -4.10
C GLU A 145 -10.00 13.58 -4.50
N ARG A 146 -9.50 14.59 -3.76
CA ARG A 146 -8.13 15.10 -3.95
C ARG A 146 -7.05 14.07 -3.60
N ALA A 147 -7.26 13.22 -2.60
CA ALA A 147 -6.33 12.13 -2.27
C ALA A 147 -6.38 11.01 -3.32
N ARG A 148 -7.57 10.72 -3.86
CA ARG A 148 -7.76 9.81 -5.00
C ARG A 148 -7.08 10.39 -6.23
N GLN A 149 -7.32 11.65 -6.56
CA GLN A 149 -6.61 12.38 -7.61
C GLN A 149 -5.13 12.37 -7.34
N HIS A 150 -4.62 12.58 -6.14
CA HIS A 150 -3.18 12.51 -5.87
C HIS A 150 -2.58 11.11 -6.11
N LEU A 151 -3.32 10.04 -5.85
CA LEU A 151 -2.92 8.68 -6.22
C LEU A 151 -3.05 8.43 -7.71
N VAL A 152 -4.10 8.97 -8.32
CA VAL A 152 -4.45 8.83 -9.73
C VAL A 152 -3.56 9.70 -10.60
N ASP A 153 -3.14 10.91 -10.21
CA ASP A 153 -2.28 11.91 -10.89
C ASP A 153 -0.83 11.51 -10.84
N ARG A 154 -0.39 10.93 -9.72
CA ARG A 154 0.85 10.14 -9.73
C ARG A 154 0.76 8.94 -10.70
N ASN A 155 -0.45 8.45 -10.96
CA ASN A 155 -0.77 7.48 -12.00
C ASN A 155 -1.30 8.10 -13.32
N LYS A 156 -1.47 9.44 -13.48
CA LYS A 156 -2.22 10.09 -14.60
C LYS A 156 -1.36 11.08 -15.35
N ALA A 157 -0.30 11.56 -14.71
CA ALA A 157 0.98 11.65 -15.39
C ALA A 157 1.20 10.34 -16.21
N THR A 158 0.67 9.21 -15.74
CA THR A 158 0.69 7.88 -16.34
C THR A 158 -0.59 7.38 -17.04
N VAL A 159 -1.62 8.17 -17.39
CA VAL A 159 -2.85 7.67 -18.09
C VAL A 159 -3.61 8.81 -18.79
N GLY A 160 -3.52 8.88 -20.12
CA GLY A 160 -4.50 9.60 -20.95
C GLY A 160 -5.90 9.04 -20.73
N ASP A 161 -6.89 9.93 -20.71
CA ASP A 161 -8.28 9.65 -20.36
C ASP A 161 -8.90 8.59 -21.29
N GLN A 162 -8.76 7.32 -20.93
CA GLN A 162 -9.49 6.16 -21.45
C GLN A 162 -9.10 4.91 -20.64
N LEU A 163 -9.78 4.69 -19.50
CA LEU A 163 -9.76 3.39 -18.82
C LEU A 163 -10.66 2.43 -19.60
N HIS A 164 -10.22 2.01 -20.79
CA HIS A 164 -10.85 0.92 -21.50
C HIS A 164 -10.63 -0.37 -20.69
N ASP A 165 -11.70 -0.94 -20.14
CA ASP A 165 -11.82 -2.39 -20.20
C ASP A 165 -11.57 -2.76 -21.67
N PRO A 166 -10.66 -3.68 -22.01
CA PRO A 166 -10.47 -4.07 -23.40
C PRO A 166 -11.83 -4.52 -23.92
N ALA A 167 -12.36 -3.74 -24.87
CA ALA A 167 -13.60 -4.06 -25.56
C ALA A 167 -13.40 -5.42 -26.23
N GLY A 168 -13.92 -6.48 -25.62
CA GLY A 168 -13.94 -7.82 -26.19
C GLY A 168 -13.46 -8.96 -25.28
N GLU A 169 -12.71 -8.72 -24.20
CA GLU A 169 -12.37 -9.81 -23.29
C GLU A 169 -13.36 -9.87 -22.13
N GLN A 170 -14.27 -10.86 -22.19
CA GLN A 170 -15.07 -11.22 -21.02
C GLN A 170 -14.15 -11.34 -19.80
N PRO A 171 -14.47 -10.74 -18.64
CA PRO A 171 -13.63 -10.84 -17.47
C PRO A 171 -13.42 -12.33 -17.14
N LEU A 172 -12.22 -12.82 -17.41
CA LEU A 172 -11.82 -14.17 -17.06
C LEU A 172 -12.16 -14.39 -15.59
N GLY A 173 -13.03 -15.37 -15.30
CA GLY A 173 -13.42 -15.69 -13.94
C GLY A 173 -12.19 -15.93 -13.05
N PHE A 174 -12.30 -15.62 -11.76
CA PHE A 174 -11.21 -15.75 -10.78
C PHE A 174 -10.44 -17.08 -10.92
N ALA A 175 -11.15 -18.19 -11.18
CA ALA A 175 -10.57 -19.51 -11.40
C ALA A 175 -9.64 -19.62 -12.62
N ARG A 176 -9.92 -18.91 -13.73
CA ARG A 176 -9.02 -18.89 -14.91
C ARG A 176 -7.81 -17.99 -14.67
N ARG A 177 -7.97 -16.85 -13.97
CA ARG A 177 -6.83 -16.01 -13.57
C ARG A 177 -5.91 -16.76 -12.61
N ALA A 178 -6.46 -17.45 -11.62
CA ALA A 178 -5.70 -18.27 -10.66
C ALA A 178 -4.86 -19.37 -11.31
N ARG A 179 -5.26 -19.85 -12.50
CA ARG A 179 -4.50 -20.83 -13.28
C ARG A 179 -3.51 -20.21 -14.27
N SER A 180 -3.51 -18.89 -14.44
CA SER A 180 -2.64 -18.20 -15.40
C SER A 180 -1.29 -17.85 -14.77
N PRO A 181 -0.15 -18.36 -15.31
CA PRO A 181 1.17 -17.95 -14.87
C PRO A 181 1.43 -16.45 -15.04
N ALA A 182 0.81 -15.82 -16.04
CA ALA A 182 0.91 -14.39 -16.30
C ALA A 182 0.31 -13.56 -15.15
N ALA A 183 -0.84 -13.98 -14.61
CA ALA A 183 -1.52 -13.29 -13.51
C ALA A 183 -0.70 -13.37 -12.21
N TRP A 184 -0.07 -14.53 -11.94
CA TRP A 184 0.84 -14.68 -10.80
C TRP A 184 2.13 -13.88 -10.95
N ALA A 185 2.69 -13.79 -12.17
CA ALA A 185 3.82 -12.93 -12.46
C ALA A 185 3.48 -11.42 -12.33
N GLU A 186 2.24 -11.04 -12.65
CA GLU A 186 1.73 -9.69 -12.43
C GLU A 186 1.58 -9.39 -10.94
N ALA A 187 0.96 -10.31 -10.17
CA ALA A 187 0.85 -10.20 -8.72
C ALA A 187 2.22 -10.07 -8.05
N ALA A 188 3.19 -10.91 -8.42
CA ALA A 188 4.56 -10.83 -7.95
C ALA A 188 5.22 -9.48 -8.30
N SER A 189 4.90 -8.91 -9.47
CA SER A 189 5.38 -7.58 -9.85
C SER A 189 4.82 -6.47 -8.98
N TYR A 190 3.54 -6.51 -8.64
CA TYR A 190 2.93 -5.56 -7.69
C TYR A 190 3.52 -5.71 -6.28
N THR A 191 3.69 -6.94 -5.79
CA THR A 191 4.31 -7.21 -4.49
C THR A 191 5.74 -6.66 -4.41
N MET A 192 6.56 -6.90 -5.43
CA MET A 192 7.93 -6.37 -5.48
C MET A 192 7.94 -4.84 -5.59
N ALA A 193 7.00 -4.24 -6.32
CA ALA A 193 6.88 -2.79 -6.40
C ALA A 193 6.57 -2.18 -5.03
N ASP A 194 5.61 -2.74 -4.28
CA ASP A 194 5.26 -2.27 -2.95
C ASP A 194 6.44 -2.41 -1.95
N LEU A 195 7.14 -3.55 -1.99
CA LEU A 195 8.34 -3.77 -1.17
C LEU A 195 9.46 -2.79 -1.49
N VAL A 196 9.78 -2.63 -2.77
CA VAL A 196 10.82 -1.70 -3.22
C VAL A 196 10.43 -0.26 -2.85
N MET A 197 9.17 0.10 -2.98
CA MET A 197 8.67 1.43 -2.63
C MET A 197 8.91 1.76 -1.14
N LEU A 198 8.68 0.79 -0.24
CA LEU A 198 8.68 1.01 1.22
C LEU A 198 9.98 0.60 1.92
N ARG A 199 10.93 -0.06 1.22
CA ARG A 199 12.15 -0.61 1.83
C ARG A 199 12.94 0.38 2.70
N LYS A 200 13.01 1.65 2.30
CA LYS A 200 13.83 2.64 3.00
C LYS A 200 13.20 3.03 4.33
N GLU A 201 11.90 3.28 4.30
CA GLU A 201 11.10 3.61 5.47
C GLU A 201 11.10 2.45 6.47
N MET A 202 11.02 1.20 5.99
CA MET A 202 11.09 0.02 6.86
C MET A 202 12.46 -0.16 7.51
N ILE A 203 13.56 -0.06 6.73
CA ILE A 203 14.93 -0.17 7.28
C ILE A 203 15.16 0.90 8.35
N VAL A 204 14.80 2.16 8.07
CA VAL A 204 14.92 3.25 9.03
C VAL A 204 14.05 2.99 10.26
N GLY A 205 12.81 2.51 10.06
CA GLY A 205 11.90 2.18 11.15
C GLY A 205 12.47 1.14 12.11
N TYR A 206 12.92 -0.02 11.61
CA TYR A 206 13.49 -1.08 12.46
C TYR A 206 14.78 -0.64 13.17
N LEU A 207 15.64 0.11 12.49
CA LEU A 207 16.87 0.62 13.09
C LEU A 207 16.55 1.60 14.23
N VAL A 208 15.69 2.59 13.99
CA VAL A 208 15.29 3.55 15.03
C VAL A 208 14.64 2.83 16.21
N ALA A 209 13.73 1.88 15.95
CA ALA A 209 13.05 1.12 16.98
C ALA A 209 14.03 0.29 17.83
N GLY A 210 15.00 -0.40 17.20
CA GLY A 210 16.02 -1.19 17.91
C GLY A 210 16.93 -0.32 18.80
N PHE A 211 17.32 0.87 18.31
CA PHE A 211 18.09 1.83 19.10
C PHE A 211 17.28 2.41 20.26
N LEU A 212 16.02 2.78 20.04
CA LEU A 212 15.16 3.29 21.11
C LEU A 212 14.91 2.24 22.18
N ALA A 213 14.67 0.99 21.80
CA ALA A 213 14.40 -0.10 22.73
C ALA A 213 15.58 -0.40 23.68
N VAL A 214 16.82 -0.17 23.23
CA VAL A 214 18.03 -0.41 24.04
C VAL A 214 18.49 0.84 24.77
N LEU A 215 18.43 2.01 24.12
CA LEU A 215 19.00 3.25 24.65
C LEU A 215 18.03 4.04 25.54
N VAL A 216 16.72 3.85 25.40
CA VAL A 216 15.72 4.61 26.16
C VAL A 216 15.18 3.78 27.32
N PRO A 217 15.51 4.11 28.58
CA PRO A 217 15.01 3.38 29.73
C PRO A 217 13.49 3.54 29.90
N ASN A 218 12.83 2.49 30.38
CA ASN A 218 11.39 2.52 30.67
C ASN A 218 11.00 3.59 31.70
N SER A 219 11.90 3.99 32.59
CA SER A 219 11.68 5.09 33.53
C SER A 219 11.45 6.43 32.84
N LEU A 220 12.08 6.67 31.69
CA LEU A 220 11.88 7.89 30.93
C LEU A 220 10.47 7.95 30.34
N TRP A 221 9.96 6.82 29.83
CA TRP A 221 8.60 6.74 29.33
C TRP A 221 7.58 6.95 30.45
N ASN A 222 7.78 6.31 31.60
CA ASN A 222 6.89 6.45 32.75
C ASN A 222 6.86 7.86 33.33
N ALA A 223 7.97 8.60 33.28
CA ALA A 223 8.06 9.97 33.78
C ALA A 223 7.17 10.98 33.01
N ILE A 224 6.69 10.60 31.82
CA ILE A 224 5.82 11.46 30.99
C ILE A 224 4.37 11.40 31.46
N PHE A 225 3.97 10.35 32.17
CA PHE A 225 2.58 10.11 32.57
C PHE A 225 2.30 10.63 33.98
N PHE A 226 1.08 11.12 34.22
CA PHE A 226 0.63 11.44 35.57
C PHE A 226 0.14 10.20 36.31
N HIS A 227 0.38 10.15 37.62
CA HIS A 227 -0.09 9.05 38.48
C HIS A 227 -1.04 9.56 39.56
N GLY A 228 -2.05 8.76 39.91
CA GLY A 228 -2.80 8.90 41.17
C GLY A 228 -3.94 9.93 41.23
N HIS A 229 -4.39 10.49 40.10
CA HIS A 229 -5.44 11.53 40.08
C HIS A 229 -6.80 11.03 39.51
N GLY A 230 -7.10 9.73 39.64
CA GLY A 230 -8.36 9.14 39.21
C GLY A 230 -8.64 9.35 37.71
N VAL A 231 -9.82 9.88 37.38
CA VAL A 231 -10.27 10.11 35.99
C VAL A 231 -9.33 11.03 35.20
N ALA A 232 -8.72 12.03 35.85
CA ALA A 232 -7.79 12.94 35.18
C ALA A 232 -6.53 12.20 34.68
N THR A 233 -6.04 11.24 35.46
CA THR A 233 -4.95 10.35 35.06
C THR A 233 -5.35 9.49 33.86
N SER A 234 -6.55 8.89 33.86
CA SER A 234 -7.00 8.08 32.72
C SER A 234 -7.11 8.89 31.43
N ILE A 235 -7.65 10.12 31.50
CA ILE A 235 -7.78 11.01 30.33
C ILE A 235 -6.42 11.42 29.77
N GLU A 236 -5.48 11.82 30.63
CA GLU A 236 -4.14 12.18 30.16
C GLU A 236 -3.42 10.96 29.57
N ASN A 237 -3.45 9.82 30.26
CA ASN A 237 -2.80 8.60 29.79
C ASN A 237 -3.32 8.12 28.44
N VAL A 238 -4.64 8.19 28.16
CA VAL A 238 -5.19 7.79 26.84
C VAL A 238 -4.84 8.76 25.71
N ILE A 239 -4.53 10.01 26.05
CA ILE A 239 -4.09 11.06 25.11
C ILE A 239 -2.60 10.89 24.81
N VAL A 240 -1.80 10.66 25.85
CA VAL A 240 -0.34 10.58 25.80
C VAL A 240 0.14 9.23 25.28
N GLY A 241 -0.54 8.13 25.61
CA GLY A 241 -0.22 6.78 25.14
C GLY A 241 0.00 6.72 23.63
N PRO A 242 -1.00 7.10 22.81
CA PRO A 242 -0.85 7.10 21.36
C PRO A 242 0.28 8.01 20.86
N LEU A 243 0.55 9.14 21.53
CA LEU A 243 1.66 10.04 21.16
C LEU A 243 3.03 9.41 21.39
N ILE A 244 3.17 8.65 22.49
CA ILE A 244 4.39 7.89 22.76
C ILE A 244 4.59 6.80 21.72
N ALA A 245 3.52 6.16 21.24
CA ALA A 245 3.63 5.17 20.16
C ALA A 245 4.13 5.79 18.84
N ILE A 246 3.82 7.06 18.55
CA ILE A 246 4.41 7.78 17.40
C ILE A 246 5.94 7.83 17.53
N LEU A 247 6.43 8.03 18.75
CA LEU A 247 7.84 8.20 19.09
C LEU A 247 8.58 6.91 19.38
N SER A 248 7.89 5.81 19.72
CA SER A 248 8.51 4.53 20.05
C SER A 248 8.91 3.74 18.79
N PHE A 249 8.28 4.03 17.63
CA PHE A 249 8.53 3.36 16.34
C PHE A 249 8.29 1.85 16.36
N VAL A 250 7.54 1.36 17.34
CA VAL A 250 7.34 -0.07 17.51
C VAL A 250 6.03 -0.52 16.86
N CYS A 251 6.05 -1.70 16.24
CA CYS A 251 4.86 -2.35 15.67
C CYS A 251 3.91 -2.85 16.77
N SER A 252 2.68 -3.23 16.43
CA SER A 252 1.69 -3.70 17.41
C SER A 252 2.21 -4.82 18.34
N ILE A 253 2.92 -5.82 17.79
CA ILE A 253 3.53 -6.90 18.60
C ILE A 253 4.67 -6.37 19.49
N GLY A 254 5.55 -5.53 18.95
CA GLY A 254 6.64 -4.97 19.74
C GLY A 254 6.18 -3.94 20.77
N ASN A 255 4.99 -3.34 20.59
CA ASN A 255 4.39 -2.46 21.59
C ASN A 255 4.01 -3.27 22.83
N VAL A 256 3.80 -4.59 22.75
CA VAL A 256 3.36 -5.39 23.91
C VAL A 256 4.39 -5.41 25.05
N PRO A 257 5.69 -5.68 24.83
CA PRO A 257 6.69 -5.55 25.89
C PRO A 257 6.76 -4.15 26.52
N LEU A 258 6.69 -3.10 25.71
CA LEU A 258 6.70 -1.73 26.21
C LEU A 258 5.40 -1.42 26.98
N ALA A 259 4.25 -1.84 26.47
CA ALA A 259 2.95 -1.75 27.13
C ALA A 259 2.94 -2.47 28.49
N ALA A 260 3.58 -3.63 28.59
CA ALA A 260 3.77 -4.35 29.84
C ALA A 260 4.62 -3.54 30.85
N ALA A 261 5.71 -2.91 30.37
CA ALA A 261 6.56 -2.06 31.19
C ALA A 261 5.85 -0.77 31.64
N LEU A 262 5.06 -0.16 30.76
CA LEU A 262 4.21 0.99 31.04
C LEU A 262 3.12 0.63 32.07
N TRP A 263 2.49 -0.53 31.93
CA TRP A 263 1.52 -1.05 32.89
C TRP A 263 2.13 -1.27 34.27
N LYS A 264 3.32 -1.87 34.32
CA LYS A 264 4.09 -2.00 35.57
C LYS A 264 4.50 -0.64 36.16
N GLY A 265 4.67 0.36 35.30
CA GLY A 265 4.93 1.75 35.68
C GLY A 265 3.75 2.49 36.32
N GLY A 266 2.56 1.87 36.41
CA GLY A 266 1.39 2.48 37.05
C GLY A 266 0.58 3.39 36.13
N ILE A 267 0.67 3.20 34.81
CA ILE A 267 -0.19 3.86 33.83
C ILE A 267 -1.59 3.22 33.88
N SER A 268 -2.64 4.02 33.65
CA SER A 268 -4.02 3.53 33.62
C SER A 268 -4.23 2.48 32.53
N PHE A 269 -5.18 1.57 32.76
CA PHE A 269 -5.48 0.47 31.85
C PHE A 269 -5.82 0.96 30.43
N GLY A 270 -6.69 1.97 30.30
CA GLY A 270 -7.06 2.57 29.02
C GLY A 270 -5.88 3.27 28.35
N GLY A 271 -4.99 3.88 29.12
CA GLY A 271 -3.73 4.44 28.64
C GLY A 271 -2.86 3.40 27.94
N VAL A 272 -2.63 2.26 28.59
CA VAL A 272 -1.86 1.14 28.00
C VAL A 272 -2.56 0.58 26.76
N VAL A 273 -3.89 0.39 26.82
CA VAL A 273 -4.68 -0.09 25.68
C VAL A 273 -4.61 0.89 24.50
N SER A 274 -4.74 2.20 24.73
CA SER A 274 -4.62 3.22 23.68
C SER A 274 -3.22 3.27 23.06
N PHE A 275 -2.17 3.01 23.84
CA PHE A 275 -0.80 2.88 23.36
C PHE A 275 -0.63 1.66 22.45
N ILE A 276 -1.19 0.50 22.82
CA ILE A 276 -1.17 -0.71 21.99
C ILE A 276 -1.87 -0.46 20.64
N PHE A 277 -3.01 0.21 20.66
CA PHE A 277 -3.77 0.56 19.44
C PHE A 277 -3.04 1.49 18.47
N ALA A 278 -2.02 2.22 18.93
CA ALA A 278 -1.41 3.31 18.17
C ALA A 278 -0.32 2.91 17.16
N ASP A 279 -0.27 1.64 16.78
CA ASP A 279 0.68 1.11 15.78
C ASP A 279 0.47 1.71 14.37
N LEU A 280 -0.74 2.17 14.05
CA LEU A 280 -1.09 2.83 12.78
C LEU A 280 -0.75 4.32 12.71
N ILE A 281 -0.21 4.93 13.76
CA ILE A 281 0.21 6.34 13.76
C ILE A 281 1.71 6.54 13.97
N THR A 282 2.49 5.47 13.88
CA THR A 282 3.96 5.54 13.95
C THR A 282 4.53 6.48 12.88
N LEU A 283 5.62 7.18 13.21
CA LEU A 283 6.21 8.16 12.28
C LEU A 283 6.56 7.57 10.89
N PRO A 284 7.14 6.36 10.75
CA PRO A 284 7.42 5.78 9.44
C PRO A 284 6.14 5.59 8.64
N LEU A 285 5.05 5.16 9.28
CA LEU A 285 3.77 4.95 8.62
C LEU A 285 3.13 6.28 8.21
N LEU A 286 3.26 7.34 9.02
CA LEU A 286 2.85 8.69 8.64
C LEU A 286 3.63 9.20 7.41
N LEU A 287 4.93 8.90 7.32
CA LEU A 287 5.73 9.22 6.13
C LEU A 287 5.24 8.45 4.89
N ILE A 288 4.80 7.20 5.07
CA ILE A 288 4.18 6.39 4.02
C ILE A 288 2.82 6.96 3.60
N TYR A 289 1.96 7.32 4.55
CA TYR A 289 0.68 7.98 4.26
C TYR A 289 0.88 9.30 3.54
N ARG A 290 1.87 10.09 3.94
CA ARG A 290 2.25 11.32 3.24
C ARG A 290 2.64 11.00 1.80
N ARG A 291 3.43 9.95 1.63
CA ARG A 291 3.81 9.48 0.30
C ARG A 291 2.61 8.98 -0.48
N PHE A 292 1.58 8.39 0.11
CA PHE A 292 0.38 7.87 -0.57
C PHE A 292 -0.65 8.95 -0.88
N TYR A 293 -1.11 9.66 0.14
CA TYR A 293 -2.30 10.52 0.09
C TYR A 293 -1.98 12.02 0.16
N GLY A 294 -0.71 12.39 0.40
CA GLY A 294 -0.29 13.78 0.56
C GLY A 294 -0.51 14.32 1.97
N TRP A 295 0.15 15.44 2.29
CA TRP A 295 0.23 16.00 3.65
C TRP A 295 -1.11 16.30 4.30
N ALA A 296 -2.02 16.95 3.57
CA ALA A 296 -3.31 17.36 4.10
C ALA A 296 -4.19 16.16 4.49
N MET A 297 -4.00 15.01 3.81
CA MET A 297 -4.70 13.78 4.15
C MET A 297 -4.02 13.06 5.32
N THR A 298 -2.69 13.01 5.32
CA THR A 298 -1.92 12.41 6.43
C THR A 298 -2.25 13.01 7.78
N LEU A 299 -2.32 14.35 7.87
CA LEU A 299 -2.64 15.01 9.14
C LEU A 299 -4.07 14.69 9.61
N ARG A 300 -5.00 14.48 8.68
CA ARG A 300 -6.37 14.05 9.00
C ARG A 300 -6.43 12.59 9.42
N ILE A 301 -5.68 11.71 8.76
CA ILE A 301 -5.55 10.31 9.18
C ILE A 301 -4.96 10.26 10.59
N LEU A 302 -3.86 10.99 10.84
CA LEU A 302 -3.23 11.10 12.17
C LEU A 302 -4.24 11.55 13.22
N ALA A 303 -4.90 12.69 13.00
CA ALA A 303 -5.85 13.23 13.97
C ALA A 303 -7.07 12.32 14.18
N ALA A 304 -7.61 11.71 13.12
CA ALA A 304 -8.72 10.77 13.22
C ALA A 304 -8.33 9.51 13.99
N PHE A 305 -7.19 8.90 13.65
CA PHE A 305 -6.72 7.67 14.29
C PHE A 305 -6.35 7.91 15.74
N TRP A 306 -5.59 8.98 16.01
CA TRP A 306 -5.25 9.38 17.38
C TRP A 306 -6.50 9.56 18.25
N LEU A 307 -7.51 10.28 17.75
CA LEU A 307 -8.78 10.48 18.47
C LEU A 307 -9.55 9.16 18.67
N VAL A 308 -9.62 8.32 17.64
CA VAL A 308 -10.26 7.00 17.70
C VAL A 308 -9.59 6.11 18.75
N MET A 309 -8.26 6.05 18.76
CA MET A 309 -7.49 5.22 19.69
C MET A 309 -7.59 5.71 21.13
N ALA A 310 -7.51 7.03 21.35
CA ALA A 310 -7.67 7.62 22.68
C ALA A 310 -9.08 7.38 23.25
N ILE A 311 -10.13 7.65 22.46
CA ILE A 311 -11.52 7.43 22.88
C ILE A 311 -11.78 5.93 23.09
N ALA A 312 -11.28 5.06 22.21
CA ALA A 312 -11.46 3.62 22.36
C ALA A 312 -10.74 3.06 23.58
N GLY A 313 -9.52 3.51 23.88
CA GLY A 313 -8.81 3.12 25.10
C GLY A 313 -9.58 3.53 26.36
N LEU A 314 -10.09 4.76 26.37
CA LEU A 314 -10.91 5.27 27.47
C LEU A 314 -12.23 4.52 27.62
N ALA A 315 -12.93 4.28 26.51
CA ALA A 315 -14.17 3.51 26.49
C ALA A 315 -13.94 2.08 26.99
N THR A 316 -12.84 1.46 26.55
CA THR A 316 -12.47 0.10 26.99
C THR A 316 -12.16 0.06 28.48
N GLU A 317 -11.47 1.06 29.03
CA GLU A 317 -11.24 1.19 30.48
C GLU A 317 -12.54 1.25 31.28
N TYR A 318 -13.49 2.10 30.87
CA TYR A 318 -14.76 2.20 31.59
C TYR A 318 -15.62 0.94 31.44
N LEU A 319 -15.64 0.32 30.26
CA LEU A 319 -16.36 -0.95 30.05
C LEU A 319 -15.79 -2.07 30.93
N PHE A 320 -14.46 -2.19 30.99
CA PHE A 320 -13.80 -3.21 31.80
C PHE A 320 -13.87 -2.90 33.30
N GLY A 321 -13.76 -1.62 33.67
CA GLY A 321 -13.93 -1.16 35.05
C GLY A 321 -15.32 -1.47 35.58
N ALA A 322 -16.37 -1.19 34.79
CA ALA A 322 -17.75 -1.52 35.15
C ALA A 322 -17.98 -3.04 35.28
N ALA A 323 -17.29 -3.85 34.49
CA ALA A 323 -17.37 -5.31 34.53
C ALA A 323 -16.43 -5.95 35.58
N GLY A 324 -15.59 -5.17 36.28
CA GLY A 324 -14.57 -5.70 37.19
C GLY A 324 -13.48 -6.54 36.49
N LEU A 325 -13.26 -6.30 35.20
CA LEU A 325 -12.34 -7.05 34.35
C LEU A 325 -10.96 -6.39 34.20
N VAL A 326 -10.70 -5.26 34.86
CA VAL A 326 -9.38 -4.63 34.84
C VAL A 326 -8.39 -5.53 35.58
N PRO A 327 -7.28 -5.97 34.96
CA PRO A 327 -6.33 -6.86 35.60
C PRO A 327 -5.73 -6.23 36.86
N ALA A 328 -5.70 -6.98 37.96
CA ALA A 328 -5.09 -6.55 39.23
C ALA A 328 -3.61 -6.94 39.34
N THR A 329 -3.12 -7.80 38.44
CA THR A 329 -1.76 -8.35 38.48
C THR A 329 -0.87 -7.66 37.47
N HIS A 330 0.29 -7.18 37.92
CA HIS A 330 1.35 -6.69 37.04
C HIS A 330 2.28 -7.86 36.67
N PRO A 331 2.52 -8.12 35.37
CA PRO A 331 3.40 -9.20 34.95
C PRO A 331 4.83 -8.94 35.44
N THR A 332 5.49 -10.01 35.91
CA THR A 332 6.80 -9.94 36.57
C THR A 332 7.98 -10.07 35.62
N GLU A 333 7.78 -10.64 34.42
CA GLU A 333 8.85 -10.85 33.43
C GLU A 333 8.48 -10.34 32.05
N VAL A 334 9.37 -9.55 31.45
CA VAL A 334 9.29 -9.10 30.06
C VAL A 334 10.21 -10.00 29.25
N VAL A 335 9.65 -10.86 28.40
CA VAL A 335 10.42 -11.80 27.57
C VAL A 335 11.26 -11.01 26.58
N GLN A 336 12.58 -11.16 26.67
CA GLN A 336 13.49 -10.56 25.70
C GLN A 336 13.49 -11.36 24.39
N PRO A 337 13.47 -10.68 23.23
CA PRO A 337 13.51 -11.35 21.94
C PRO A 337 14.85 -12.10 21.80
N SER A 338 14.74 -13.42 21.77
CA SER A 338 15.83 -14.34 21.49
C SER A 338 15.43 -15.25 20.35
N PHE A 339 16.41 -15.75 19.61
CA PHE A 339 16.14 -16.74 18.57
C PHE A 339 15.58 -18.00 19.22
N GLN A 340 14.35 -18.36 18.85
CA GLN A 340 13.68 -19.56 19.34
C GLN A 340 13.13 -20.34 18.16
N TRP A 341 13.19 -21.67 18.26
CA TRP A 341 12.54 -22.59 17.32
C TRP A 341 11.04 -22.66 17.62
N ASN A 342 10.36 -21.55 17.40
CA ASN A 342 8.93 -21.37 17.58
C ASN A 342 8.20 -21.32 16.22
N TYR A 343 6.89 -21.17 16.27
CA TYR A 343 6.06 -21.06 15.06
C TYR A 343 6.52 -19.91 14.14
N THR A 344 6.96 -18.78 14.69
CA THR A 344 7.47 -17.63 13.93
C THR A 344 8.66 -18.02 13.06
N THR A 345 9.62 -18.76 13.62
CA THR A 345 10.79 -19.25 12.86
C THR A 345 10.37 -20.21 11.74
N TYR A 346 9.44 -21.14 11.99
CA TYR A 346 8.94 -22.04 10.93
C TYR A 346 8.18 -21.29 9.83
N LEU A 347 7.31 -20.35 10.20
CA LEU A 347 6.60 -19.51 9.24
C LEU A 347 7.56 -18.64 8.43
N ASN A 348 8.58 -18.06 9.05
CA ASN A 348 9.63 -17.31 8.35
C ASN A 348 10.32 -18.16 7.28
N LEU A 349 10.69 -19.40 7.60
CA LEU A 349 11.31 -20.30 6.62
C LEU A 349 10.37 -20.63 5.45
N ILE A 350 9.10 -20.91 5.73
CA ILE A 350 8.08 -21.17 4.68
C ILE A 350 7.91 -19.93 3.80
N PHE A 351 7.75 -18.76 4.41
CA PHE A 351 7.52 -17.51 3.69
C PHE A 351 8.75 -16.99 2.95
N LEU A 352 9.97 -17.31 3.41
CA LEU A 352 11.18 -17.11 2.62
C LEU A 352 11.16 -17.96 1.33
N GLY A 353 10.65 -19.19 1.40
CA GLY A 353 10.39 -20.02 0.22
C GLY A 353 9.34 -19.39 -0.71
N VAL A 354 8.24 -18.89 -0.16
CA VAL A 354 7.21 -18.16 -0.92
C VAL A 354 7.81 -16.89 -1.56
N PHE A 355 8.62 -16.15 -0.83
CA PHE A 355 9.31 -14.96 -1.34
C PHE A 355 10.26 -15.30 -2.49
N ALA A 356 11.02 -16.39 -2.37
CA ALA A 356 11.86 -16.88 -3.46
C ALA A 356 11.03 -17.24 -4.70
N ALA A 357 9.88 -17.88 -4.53
CA ALA A 357 8.95 -18.18 -5.62
C ALA A 357 8.35 -16.91 -6.26
N LEU A 358 7.93 -15.94 -5.46
CA LEU A 358 7.45 -14.63 -5.94
C LEU A 358 8.56 -13.88 -6.69
N TYR A 359 9.79 -13.90 -6.17
CA TYR A 359 10.94 -13.28 -6.83
C TYR A 359 11.28 -13.98 -8.15
N TRP A 360 11.20 -15.31 -8.20
CA TRP A 360 11.36 -16.07 -9.43
C TRP A 360 10.27 -15.73 -10.47
N LEU A 361 9.00 -15.64 -10.06
CA LEU A 361 7.89 -15.21 -10.92
C LEU A 361 8.10 -13.78 -11.44
N TYR A 362 8.53 -12.87 -10.56
CA TYR A 362 8.88 -11.49 -10.92
C TYR A 362 10.00 -11.44 -11.95
N ARG A 363 11.09 -12.19 -11.74
CA ARG A 363 12.26 -12.22 -12.63
C ARG A 363 11.91 -12.82 -14.00
N ASN A 364 11.03 -13.82 -14.02
CA ASN A 364 10.57 -14.49 -15.25
C ASN A 364 9.30 -13.90 -15.85
N ARG A 365 8.81 -12.76 -15.35
CA ARG A 365 7.50 -12.20 -15.75
C ARG A 365 7.33 -12.10 -17.27
N VAL A 366 8.36 -11.64 -17.97
CA VAL A 366 8.36 -11.46 -19.42
C VAL A 366 8.14 -12.79 -20.16
N ARG A 367 8.79 -13.87 -19.69
CA ARG A 367 8.64 -15.22 -20.26
C ARG A 367 7.25 -15.79 -19.97
N LEU A 368 6.68 -15.43 -18.82
CA LEU A 368 5.36 -15.90 -18.38
C LEU A 368 4.21 -15.05 -18.94
N GLY A 369 4.48 -14.07 -19.81
CA GLY A 369 3.48 -13.14 -20.36
C GLY A 369 3.03 -12.04 -19.40
N GLY A 370 3.66 -11.93 -18.22
CA GLY A 370 3.44 -10.86 -17.25
C GLY A 370 4.39 -9.67 -17.45
N GLY A 371 3.92 -8.44 -17.21
CA GLY A 371 4.80 -7.27 -17.12
C GLY A 371 5.15 -6.55 -18.44
N ALA A 372 4.46 -6.84 -19.55
CA ALA A 372 4.54 -6.03 -20.77
C ALA A 372 3.86 -4.65 -20.60
N ARG A 373 2.82 -4.59 -19.78
CA ARG A 373 2.00 -3.39 -19.57
C ARG A 373 2.66 -2.36 -18.65
N TYR A 374 3.40 -2.79 -17.63
CA TYR A 374 3.95 -1.91 -16.60
C TYR A 374 5.49 -1.93 -16.52
N ALA A 375 6.08 -0.84 -16.02
CA ALA A 375 7.48 -0.64 -15.71
C ALA A 375 7.63 -0.06 -14.30
N ILE A 376 8.84 -0.11 -13.73
CA ILE A 376 9.13 0.48 -12.41
C ILE A 376 10.05 1.68 -12.63
N ASP A 377 9.64 2.83 -12.11
CA ASP A 377 10.45 4.04 -12.07
C ASP A 377 11.70 3.78 -11.20
N PRO A 378 12.93 3.89 -11.75
CA PRO A 378 14.16 3.53 -11.03
C PRO A 378 14.55 4.53 -9.93
N VAL A 379 13.99 5.75 -9.94
CA VAL A 379 14.30 6.80 -8.96
C VAL A 379 13.47 6.63 -7.71
N CYS A 380 12.16 6.42 -7.87
CA CYS A 380 11.23 6.35 -6.74
C CYS A 380 10.69 4.94 -6.45
N GLY A 381 10.84 3.98 -7.37
CA GLY A 381 10.30 2.63 -7.25
C GLY A 381 8.81 2.52 -7.55
N MET A 382 8.19 3.58 -8.07
CA MET A 382 6.77 3.58 -8.41
C MET A 382 6.53 2.81 -9.71
N GLN A 383 5.46 2.01 -9.76
CA GLN A 383 5.04 1.35 -10.99
C GLN A 383 4.32 2.34 -11.91
N VAL A 384 4.65 2.28 -13.20
CA VAL A 384 4.09 3.09 -14.27
C VAL A 384 3.65 2.20 -15.42
N GLU A 385 2.49 2.47 -16.01
CA GLU A 385 2.07 1.81 -17.24
C GLU A 385 2.90 2.33 -18.42
N ARG A 386 3.55 1.43 -19.18
CA ARG A 386 4.53 1.79 -20.21
C ARG A 386 3.92 2.66 -21.31
N GLN A 387 2.70 2.34 -21.72
CA GLN A 387 2.01 3.05 -22.80
C GLN A 387 1.62 4.47 -22.44
N LEU A 388 1.62 4.78 -21.15
CA LEU A 388 1.02 6.00 -20.66
C LEU A 388 1.98 6.79 -19.75
N ALA A 389 3.19 6.30 -19.53
CA ALA A 389 4.18 6.89 -18.63
C ALA A 389 4.41 8.39 -18.92
N PRO A 390 4.39 9.26 -17.88
CA PRO A 390 4.47 10.72 -18.04
C PRO A 390 5.78 11.17 -18.64
N ALA A 391 6.83 10.45 -18.30
CA ALA A 391 8.15 10.71 -18.79
C ALA A 391 8.83 9.40 -19.09
N SER A 392 9.60 9.37 -20.18
CA SER A 392 10.49 8.27 -20.51
C SER A 392 11.78 8.80 -21.08
N VAL A 393 12.85 8.02 -20.95
CA VAL A 393 14.16 8.31 -21.54
C VAL A 393 14.64 7.06 -22.24
N ARG A 394 15.06 7.21 -23.50
CA ARG A 394 15.68 6.14 -24.26
C ARG A 394 17.18 6.10 -23.95
N ARG A 395 17.68 4.96 -23.48
CA ARG A 395 19.11 4.69 -23.24
C ARG A 395 19.51 3.47 -24.05
N GLY A 396 20.22 3.68 -25.16
CA GLY A 396 20.53 2.62 -26.11
C GLY A 396 19.25 2.00 -26.68
N ASN A 397 19.10 0.67 -26.53
CA ASN A 397 17.91 -0.06 -26.98
C ASN A 397 16.81 -0.20 -25.91
N GLN A 398 16.93 0.50 -24.78
CA GLN A 398 16.00 0.41 -23.65
C GLN A 398 15.28 1.73 -23.45
N THR A 399 13.96 1.68 -23.20
CA THR A 399 13.18 2.84 -22.77
C THR A 399 12.94 2.71 -21.27
N VAL A 400 13.44 3.67 -20.50
CA VAL A 400 13.21 3.79 -19.07
C VAL A 400 12.00 4.69 -18.86
N PHE A 401 11.04 4.25 -18.05
CA PHE A 401 9.79 4.96 -17.79
C PHE A 401 9.80 5.55 -16.37
N PHE A 402 9.26 6.75 -16.20
CA PHE A 402 9.26 7.50 -14.94
C PHE A 402 7.84 7.93 -14.56
N CYS A 403 7.55 8.03 -13.27
CA CYS A 403 6.24 8.44 -12.73
C CYS A 403 6.00 9.95 -12.76
N SER A 404 7.04 10.72 -13.06
CA SER A 404 6.97 12.18 -13.19
C SER A 404 8.20 12.71 -13.92
N ASP A 405 8.09 13.90 -14.49
CA ASP A 405 9.23 14.66 -15.00
C ASP A 405 10.33 14.81 -13.97
N ARG A 406 9.97 15.06 -12.70
CA ARG A 406 10.94 15.17 -11.61
C ARG A 406 11.78 13.90 -11.42
N CYS A 407 11.19 12.72 -11.58
CA CYS A 407 11.93 11.46 -11.49
C CYS A 407 12.82 11.27 -12.73
N ARG A 408 12.33 11.60 -13.93
CA ARG A 408 13.16 11.64 -15.15
C ARG A 408 14.37 12.56 -14.96
N ASP A 409 14.17 13.78 -14.49
CA ASP A 409 15.22 14.79 -14.39
C ASP A 409 16.30 14.36 -13.37
N ARG A 410 15.88 13.77 -12.24
CA ARG A 410 16.81 13.17 -11.27
C ARG A 410 17.60 12.01 -11.85
N PHE A 411 16.96 11.18 -12.67
CA PHE A 411 17.64 10.08 -13.35
C PHE A 411 18.65 10.58 -14.37
N VAL A 412 18.27 11.55 -15.22
CA VAL A 412 19.16 12.15 -16.23
C VAL A 412 20.34 12.86 -15.58
N ALA A 413 20.14 13.53 -14.45
CA ALA A 413 21.20 14.22 -13.72
C ALA A 413 22.23 13.28 -13.07
N ASN A 414 21.86 12.01 -12.79
CA ASN A 414 22.76 11.04 -12.17
C ASN A 414 22.36 9.59 -12.51
N PRO A 415 22.52 9.14 -13.77
CA PRO A 415 21.97 7.85 -14.22
C PRO A 415 22.60 6.68 -13.47
N ASP A 416 23.91 6.72 -13.24
CA ASP A 416 24.67 5.62 -12.66
C ASP A 416 24.29 5.32 -11.21
N ARG A 417 23.67 6.29 -10.51
CA ARG A 417 23.11 6.10 -9.17
C ARG A 417 21.87 5.20 -9.14
N TYR A 418 21.15 5.10 -10.26
CA TYR A 418 19.84 4.45 -10.33
C TYR A 418 19.82 3.19 -11.20
N VAL A 419 20.93 2.88 -11.86
CA VAL A 419 21.10 1.64 -12.61
C VAL A 419 21.44 0.51 -11.66
N THR A 420 20.47 -0.35 -11.33
CA THR A 420 20.74 -1.67 -10.75
C THR A 420 20.96 -2.68 -11.88
N ALA A 421 21.99 -3.51 -11.78
CA ALA A 421 22.42 -4.54 -12.74
C ALA A 421 21.37 -5.63 -13.09
N ASP A 422 20.14 -5.50 -12.58
CA ASP A 422 19.11 -6.54 -12.59
C ASP A 422 17.82 -6.12 -13.31
N GLN A 423 17.84 -5.05 -14.13
CA GLN A 423 16.75 -4.79 -15.06
C GLN A 423 16.80 -5.84 -16.18
N PRO A 424 15.75 -6.66 -16.38
CA PRO A 424 15.74 -7.64 -17.44
C PRO A 424 15.87 -6.93 -18.79
N THR A 425 16.92 -7.27 -19.53
CA THR A 425 17.11 -6.96 -20.94
C THR A 425 15.97 -7.59 -21.73
N ILE A 426 14.93 -6.82 -22.01
CA ILE A 426 13.96 -7.18 -23.05
C ILE A 426 14.47 -6.54 -24.33
N HIS A 427 15.05 -7.36 -25.20
CA HIS A 427 15.04 -7.06 -26.62
C HIS A 427 13.56 -6.95 -27.02
N GLN A 428 13.09 -5.74 -27.32
CA GLN A 428 11.84 -5.62 -28.07
C GLN A 428 12.04 -6.42 -29.36
N PRO A 429 11.11 -7.32 -29.75
CA PRO A 429 11.01 -7.64 -31.16
C PRO A 429 10.82 -6.30 -31.85
N GLU A 430 11.74 -6.02 -32.76
CA GLU A 430 11.90 -4.80 -33.53
C GLU A 430 10.51 -4.22 -33.84
N SER A 431 10.12 -3.17 -33.11
CA SER A 431 9.00 -2.35 -33.54
C SER A 431 9.38 -1.88 -34.92
N ARG A 432 8.64 -2.37 -35.93
CA ARG A 432 8.73 -1.98 -37.33
C ARG A 432 9.16 -0.51 -37.40
N ARG A 433 10.28 -0.28 -38.08
CA ARG A 433 10.68 1.04 -38.59
C ARG A 433 9.42 1.71 -39.15
N PRO A 434 9.21 3.04 -38.99
CA PRO A 434 8.21 3.71 -39.81
C PRO A 434 8.64 3.48 -41.26
N ASN A 435 7.93 2.58 -41.94
CA ASN A 435 8.12 2.37 -43.34
C ASN A 435 7.56 3.62 -44.02
N MET A 436 8.29 4.13 -44.99
CA MET A 436 8.03 5.40 -45.68
C MET A 436 6.77 5.37 -46.57
N SER A 437 5.78 4.54 -46.25
CA SER A 437 4.58 4.26 -47.03
C SER A 437 3.27 4.62 -46.32
N GLU A 438 3.29 5.06 -45.06
CA GLU A 438 2.09 5.44 -44.32
C GLU A 438 1.39 6.67 -44.94
N GLN A 439 0.10 6.55 -45.24
CA GLN A 439 -0.76 7.61 -45.80
C GLN A 439 -1.82 8.02 -44.78
N ILE A 440 -2.27 9.27 -44.79
CA ILE A 440 -3.28 9.76 -43.84
C ILE A 440 -4.67 9.68 -44.49
N ASP A 441 -5.63 9.04 -43.82
CA ASP A 441 -7.05 9.10 -44.19
C ASP A 441 -7.54 10.54 -44.01
N PRO A 442 -7.94 11.24 -45.10
CA PRO A 442 -8.21 12.66 -45.07
C PRO A 442 -9.57 13.01 -44.40
N ILE A 443 -10.39 12.01 -44.07
CA ILE A 443 -11.68 12.21 -43.39
C ILE A 443 -11.51 12.22 -41.87
N CYS A 444 -10.69 11.32 -41.34
CA CYS A 444 -10.57 11.12 -39.89
C CYS A 444 -9.16 11.36 -39.32
N GLY A 445 -8.16 11.56 -40.18
CA GLY A 445 -6.76 11.76 -39.77
C GLY A 445 -6.04 10.48 -39.33
N MET A 446 -6.65 9.31 -39.50
CA MET A 446 -6.04 8.04 -39.12
C MET A 446 -4.94 7.65 -40.12
N THR A 447 -3.79 7.19 -39.63
CA THR A 447 -2.72 6.66 -40.47
C THR A 447 -3.10 5.30 -41.02
N VAL A 448 -2.96 5.12 -42.33
CA VAL A 448 -3.34 3.93 -43.09
C VAL A 448 -2.14 3.46 -43.92
N GLU A 449 -1.87 2.17 -43.90
CA GLU A 449 -0.86 1.58 -44.78
C GLU A 449 -1.51 1.20 -46.13
N PRO A 450 -1.03 1.71 -47.29
CA PRO A 450 -1.65 1.54 -48.60
C PRO A 450 -1.98 0.09 -48.99
N GLU A 451 -1.13 -0.86 -48.57
CA GLU A 451 -1.28 -2.28 -48.87
C GLU A 451 -2.41 -2.95 -48.07
N THR A 452 -2.78 -2.37 -46.92
CA THR A 452 -3.82 -2.92 -46.02
C THR A 452 -5.01 -1.99 -45.84
N ALA A 453 -5.08 -0.91 -46.61
CA ALA A 453 -6.16 0.07 -46.56
C ALA A 453 -7.52 -0.60 -46.81
N ALA A 454 -8.48 -0.34 -45.92
CA ALA A 454 -9.82 -0.93 -46.01
C ALA A 454 -10.57 -0.47 -47.28
N ALA A 455 -10.22 0.69 -47.83
CA ALA A 455 -10.68 1.17 -49.12
C ALA A 455 -9.69 2.17 -49.74
N LYS A 456 -9.75 2.31 -51.08
CA LYS A 456 -9.01 3.33 -51.85
C LYS A 456 -9.91 4.03 -52.88
N ARG A 457 -9.60 5.29 -53.19
CA ARG A 457 -10.27 6.10 -54.23
C ARG A 457 -9.24 6.89 -55.01
N GLU A 458 -9.52 7.14 -56.28
CA GLU A 458 -8.69 8.00 -57.13
C GLU A 458 -9.48 9.27 -57.46
N TYR A 459 -8.89 10.44 -57.19
CA TYR A 459 -9.51 11.72 -57.46
C TYR A 459 -8.45 12.75 -57.86
N ALA A 460 -8.67 13.46 -58.97
CA ALA A 460 -7.74 14.43 -59.56
C ALA A 460 -6.30 13.88 -59.75
N GLY A 461 -6.17 12.61 -60.16
CA GLY A 461 -4.88 11.95 -60.41
C GLY A 461 -4.10 11.55 -59.15
N LYS A 462 -4.72 11.62 -57.96
CA LYS A 462 -4.13 11.18 -56.69
C LYS A 462 -4.97 10.05 -56.07
N THR A 463 -4.29 9.03 -55.56
CA THR A 463 -4.91 7.92 -54.82
C THR A 463 -5.00 8.26 -53.33
N TYR A 464 -6.20 8.14 -52.77
CA TYR A 464 -6.51 8.30 -51.35
C TYR A 464 -6.83 6.95 -50.71
N TYR A 465 -6.36 6.75 -49.47
CA TYR A 465 -6.51 5.51 -48.71
C TYR A 465 -7.32 5.77 -47.44
N PHE A 466 -8.20 4.84 -47.09
CA PHE A 466 -9.17 5.03 -46.00
C PHE A 466 -9.08 3.91 -44.96
N CYS A 467 -9.26 4.28 -43.69
CA CYS A 467 -9.21 3.36 -42.56
C CYS A 467 -10.45 2.44 -42.51
N GLY A 468 -11.53 2.83 -43.18
CA GLY A 468 -12.76 2.04 -43.23
C GLY A 468 -13.70 2.44 -44.37
N PRO A 469 -14.72 1.60 -44.66
CA PRO A 469 -15.72 1.86 -45.69
C PRO A 469 -16.55 3.14 -45.43
N GLY A 470 -16.69 3.52 -44.15
CA GLY A 470 -17.37 4.76 -43.76
C GLY A 470 -16.64 6.01 -44.23
N CYS A 471 -15.31 6.08 -44.05
CA CYS A 471 -14.51 7.19 -44.53
C CYS A 471 -14.49 7.27 -46.06
N ALA A 472 -14.40 6.14 -46.76
CA ALA A 472 -14.48 6.13 -48.22
C ALA A 472 -15.83 6.65 -48.74
N LYS A 473 -16.94 6.24 -48.12
CA LYS A 473 -18.27 6.77 -48.48
C LYS A 473 -18.40 8.27 -48.19
N ALA A 474 -17.82 8.75 -47.09
CA ALA A 474 -17.81 10.17 -46.77
C ALA A 474 -17.01 10.98 -47.80
N PHE A 475 -15.88 10.45 -48.27
CA PHE A 475 -15.09 11.04 -49.36
C PHE A 475 -15.87 11.08 -50.69
N ASP A 476 -16.61 10.01 -51.02
CA ASP A 476 -17.42 9.93 -52.25
C ASP A 476 -18.53 11.01 -52.31
N LEU A 477 -18.99 11.51 -51.16
CA LEU A 477 -20.05 12.53 -51.09
C LEU A 477 -19.55 13.95 -51.42
N ASN A 478 -18.29 14.28 -51.11
CA ASN A 478 -17.73 15.60 -51.40
C ASN A 478 -16.18 15.55 -51.50
N PRO A 479 -15.63 14.96 -52.58
CA PRO A 479 -14.19 14.76 -52.70
C PRO A 479 -13.40 16.07 -52.87
N GLY A 480 -14.02 17.11 -53.45
CA GLY A 480 -13.38 18.41 -53.67
C GLY A 480 -13.01 19.15 -52.38
N ALA A 481 -13.93 19.16 -51.40
CA ALA A 481 -13.71 19.84 -50.11
C ALA A 481 -12.57 19.22 -49.28
N VAL A 482 -12.36 17.91 -49.44
CA VAL A 482 -11.36 17.13 -48.70
C VAL A 482 -10.00 17.14 -49.41
N ALA A 483 -9.99 17.16 -50.75
CA ALA A 483 -8.76 17.24 -51.54
C ALA A 483 -8.04 18.60 -51.40
N ASP A 484 -8.79 19.70 -51.26
CA ASP A 484 -8.19 21.04 -51.12
C ASP A 484 -7.64 21.30 -49.71
N SER A 485 -8.20 20.69 -48.65
CA SER A 485 -7.67 20.86 -47.28
C SER A 485 -6.29 20.23 -47.07
N THR A 486 -5.92 19.23 -47.89
CA THR A 486 -4.59 18.58 -47.84
C THR A 486 -3.51 19.30 -48.65
N ARG A 487 -3.85 20.39 -49.38
CA ARG A 487 -2.87 21.24 -50.07
C ARG A 487 -2.29 22.36 -49.22
N SER A 488 -2.84 22.61 -48.03
CA SER A 488 -2.48 23.75 -47.17
C SER A 488 -1.76 23.38 -45.87
N ALA A 489 -1.20 22.17 -45.75
CA ALA A 489 -0.49 21.68 -44.58
C ALA A 489 0.99 21.40 -44.87
#